data_AF-A0A7H8L1Q3-F1
#
_entry.id   AF-A0A7H8L1Q3-F1
#
_cell.length_a   1.000
_cell.length_b   1.000
_cell.length_c   1.000
_cell.angle_alpha   90.00
_cell.angle_beta   90.00
_cell.angle_gamma   90.00
#
_symmetry.space_group_name_H-M   'P 1'
#
loop_
_entity.id
_entity.type
_entity.pdbx_description
1 polymer ?
#
loop_
_entity_poly.entity_id
_entity_poly.type
_entity_poly.pdbx_seq_one_letter_code
_entity_poly.pdbx_strand_id
1 'polypeptide(L)'
;MLDTPDAVRAALRANDELPHGRPRTVTAEELVDAAEQFDEPELLVSALLELTEAYEYDAEQRKLPVVFARIAKLRKDHPDSFGDWENHATDWRYKWVAAALLSVPDVPLEAVRRWHGELRSHYLARGHDLQPHHARQYHLAAHTGEGVQDAFERWATRWRSRYSDCHACELRHQAQHFVTLGDDERALEIWRPVFSGERSCSEEPHVSRALALLPLLRTGRTEEARSAHLTGYRWARGRSGAARAIGLHLEFCALTRNEPRGLEILAENRDLFDRHGNPLSRLHFLTGAQLLLSRLVEDGHGDVPVAGPPGAHRTAAALHAELRTEGDALAARFDARNGTAAVGDARRARLARTRWSPSRCRSACAPPPPPRPRRPPRPSPTPRRSPPTWPNSSPRPAS
;
A
#
# COMPACT_ATOMS: atom_id res chain seq x y z
N MET A 1 21.23 -1.18 32.69
CA MET A 1 22.14 -1.54 31.57
C MET A 1 21.90 -0.68 30.33
N LEU A 2 21.19 0.44 30.43
CA LEU A 2 21.13 1.50 29.41
C LEU A 2 21.61 2.81 30.05
N ASP A 3 22.61 2.70 30.91
CA ASP A 3 22.94 3.72 31.91
C ASP A 3 24.04 4.69 31.39
N THR A 4 24.51 4.48 30.15
CA THR A 4 25.45 5.35 29.45
C THR A 4 25.04 5.55 27.97
N PRO A 5 25.41 6.68 27.34
CA PRO A 5 25.15 6.94 25.92
C PRO A 5 25.68 5.84 25.00
N ASP A 6 26.89 5.32 25.27
CA ASP A 6 27.49 4.26 24.46
C ASP A 6 26.76 2.92 24.60
N ALA A 7 26.20 2.62 25.77
CA ALA A 7 25.35 1.45 25.96
C ALA A 7 24.07 1.57 25.12
N VAL A 8 23.44 2.75 25.08
CA VAL A 8 22.27 3.00 24.23
C VAL A 8 22.63 2.87 22.74
N ARG A 9 23.75 3.46 22.29
CA ARG A 9 24.22 3.31 20.90
C ARG A 9 24.48 1.85 20.52
N ALA A 10 25.08 1.07 21.42
CA ALA A 10 25.31 -0.35 21.20
C ALA A 10 23.99 -1.14 21.11
N ALA A 11 23.04 -0.82 21.99
CA ALA A 11 21.73 -1.45 21.98
C ALA A 11 20.89 -1.06 20.74
N LEU A 12 21.00 0.17 20.23
CA LEU A 12 20.40 0.58 18.97
C LEU A 12 20.94 -0.26 17.79
N ARG A 13 22.26 -0.45 17.71
CA ARG A 13 22.86 -1.32 16.68
C ARG A 13 22.39 -2.76 16.81
N ALA A 14 22.35 -3.29 18.03
CA ALA A 14 21.87 -4.65 18.27
C ALA A 14 20.38 -4.81 17.90
N ASN A 15 19.56 -3.78 18.14
CA ASN A 15 18.15 -3.79 17.78
C ASN A 15 17.95 -3.72 16.26
N ASP A 16 18.79 -2.97 15.54
CA ASP A 16 18.73 -2.86 14.08
C ASP A 16 19.00 -4.21 13.38
N GLU A 17 19.86 -5.04 13.97
CA GLU A 17 20.15 -6.40 13.48
C GLU A 17 18.98 -7.38 13.70
N LEU A 18 18.00 -7.05 14.54
CA LEU A 18 16.85 -7.91 14.79
C LEU A 18 15.84 -7.87 13.62
N PRO A 19 15.19 -9.01 13.31
CA PRO A 19 14.06 -9.01 12.39
C PRO A 19 12.95 -8.05 12.85
N HIS A 20 12.33 -7.35 11.90
CA HIS A 20 11.16 -6.50 12.21
C HIS A 20 10.04 -7.30 12.87
N GLY A 21 9.39 -6.65 13.83
CA GLY A 21 8.27 -7.20 14.59
C GLY A 21 8.16 -6.56 15.97
N ARG A 22 7.23 -7.07 16.77
CA ARG A 22 6.93 -6.54 18.10
C ARG A 22 8.15 -6.46 19.04
N PRO A 23 9.03 -7.49 19.14
CA PRO A 23 10.19 -7.39 20.02
C PRO A 23 11.09 -6.21 19.66
N ARG A 24 11.45 -6.05 18.37
CA ARG A 24 12.24 -4.91 17.88
C ARG A 24 11.55 -3.56 18.14
N THR A 25 10.23 -3.52 18.02
CA THR A 25 9.43 -2.30 18.25
C THR A 25 9.41 -1.90 19.72
N VAL A 26 9.17 -2.86 20.63
CA VAL A 26 9.18 -2.59 22.08
C VAL A 26 10.57 -2.15 22.52
N THR A 27 11.62 -2.83 22.07
CA THR A 27 13.00 -2.42 22.35
C THR A 27 13.28 -1.01 21.80
N ALA A 28 12.82 -0.67 20.59
CA ALA A 28 13.00 0.68 20.05
C ALA A 28 12.27 1.75 20.87
N GLU A 29 11.08 1.44 21.43
CA GLU A 29 10.37 2.34 22.36
C GLU A 29 11.21 2.55 23.64
N GLU A 30 11.71 1.48 24.25
CA GLU A 30 12.59 1.55 25.44
C GLU A 30 13.90 2.32 25.18
N LEU A 31 14.47 2.19 23.97
CA LEU A 31 15.71 2.89 23.60
C LEU A 31 15.49 4.40 23.38
N VAL A 32 14.31 4.82 22.92
CA VAL A 32 13.96 6.25 22.90
C VAL A 32 13.83 6.78 24.32
N ASP A 33 13.13 6.07 25.21
CA ASP A 33 12.99 6.47 26.61
C ASP A 33 14.36 6.56 27.32
N ALA A 34 15.28 5.66 27.02
CA ALA A 34 16.65 5.71 27.53
C ALA A 34 17.46 6.88 26.94
N ALA A 35 17.37 7.11 25.62
CA ALA A 35 18.07 8.21 24.97
C ALA A 35 17.63 9.58 25.50
N GLU A 36 16.36 9.75 25.86
CA GLU A 36 15.81 10.97 26.46
C GLU A 36 16.42 11.34 27.82
N GLN A 37 17.04 10.38 28.52
CA GLN A 37 17.67 10.63 29.82
C GLN A 37 19.02 11.36 29.70
N PHE A 38 19.59 11.41 28.50
CA PHE A 38 20.87 12.06 28.23
C PHE A 38 20.66 13.38 27.48
N ASP A 39 21.49 14.38 27.78
CA ASP A 39 21.51 15.66 27.05
C ASP A 39 22.33 15.54 25.76
N GLU A 40 22.02 14.52 24.94
CA GLU A 40 22.71 14.20 23.68
C GLU A 40 21.72 14.11 22.51
N PRO A 41 21.46 15.23 21.80
CA PRO A 41 20.45 15.26 20.74
C PRO A 41 20.71 14.28 19.59
N GLU A 42 21.97 14.04 19.21
CA GLU A 42 22.36 13.05 18.17
C GLU A 42 21.92 11.63 18.53
N LEU A 43 22.05 11.25 19.80
CA LEU A 43 21.61 9.94 20.30
C LEU A 43 20.09 9.83 20.19
N LEU A 44 19.37 10.87 20.62
CA LEU A 44 17.92 10.90 20.55
C LEU A 44 17.40 10.88 19.11
N VAL A 45 18.05 11.59 18.18
CA VAL A 45 17.73 11.56 16.74
C VAL A 45 17.87 10.14 16.20
N SER A 46 18.98 9.47 16.51
CA SER A 46 19.23 8.08 16.08
C SER A 46 18.15 7.13 16.61
N ALA A 47 17.80 7.24 17.89
CA ALA A 47 16.77 6.41 18.51
C ALA A 47 15.38 6.64 17.90
N LEU A 48 14.99 7.89 17.63
CA LEU A 48 13.71 8.21 17.01
C LEU A 48 13.64 7.74 15.54
N LEU A 49 14.74 7.84 14.79
CA LEU A 49 14.81 7.33 13.42
C LEU A 49 14.67 5.80 13.39
N GLU A 50 15.30 5.07 14.31
CA GLU A 50 15.11 3.63 14.47
C GLU A 50 13.66 3.28 14.87
N LEU A 51 13.06 4.04 15.80
CA LEU A 51 11.68 3.82 16.21
C LEU A 51 10.68 4.00 15.07
N THR A 52 10.85 5.04 14.24
CA THR A 52 9.99 5.21 13.06
C THR A 52 10.11 4.08 12.06
N GLU A 53 11.28 3.46 11.92
CA GLU A 53 11.51 2.30 11.07
C GLU A 53 10.85 1.04 11.65
N ALA A 54 10.97 0.82 12.95
CA ALA A 54 10.28 -0.26 13.64
C ALA A 54 8.75 -0.15 13.49
N TYR A 55 8.18 1.06 13.62
CA TYR A 55 6.75 1.28 13.40
C TYR A 55 6.31 1.09 11.95
N GLU A 56 7.15 1.43 10.96
CA GLU A 56 6.82 1.24 9.54
C GLU A 56 6.69 -0.25 9.19
N TYR A 57 7.62 -1.07 9.68
CA TYR A 57 7.67 -2.50 9.36
C TYR A 57 6.92 -3.41 10.35
N ASP A 58 6.38 -2.86 11.43
CA ASP A 58 5.39 -3.52 12.29
C ASP A 58 3.96 -3.03 11.98
N ALA A 59 2.95 -3.48 12.73
CA ALA A 59 1.56 -3.05 12.54
C ALA A 59 1.24 -1.69 13.21
N GLU A 60 2.22 -0.85 13.54
CA GLU A 60 2.04 0.36 14.36
C GLU A 60 2.26 1.68 13.57
N GLN A 61 2.09 1.68 12.24
CA GLN A 61 2.30 2.87 11.39
C GLN A 61 1.50 4.11 11.87
N ARG A 62 0.36 3.90 12.55
CA ARG A 62 -0.44 4.99 13.14
C ARG A 62 0.33 5.84 14.16
N LYS A 63 1.38 5.30 14.80
CA LYS A 63 2.23 6.02 15.77
C LYS A 63 3.32 6.85 15.09
N LEU A 64 3.65 6.56 13.83
CA LEU A 64 4.72 7.18 13.06
C LEU A 64 4.62 8.72 12.99
N PRO A 65 3.45 9.35 12.74
CA PRO A 65 3.35 10.81 12.63
C PRO A 65 3.78 11.55 13.91
N VAL A 66 3.51 10.99 15.10
CA VAL A 66 3.87 11.60 16.38
C VAL A 66 5.39 11.59 16.57
N VAL A 67 6.03 10.45 16.31
CA VAL A 67 7.50 10.34 16.40
C VAL A 67 8.17 11.22 15.34
N PHE A 68 7.60 11.28 14.13
CA PHE A 68 8.12 12.14 13.07
C PHE A 68 8.06 13.63 13.44
N ALA A 69 6.99 14.09 14.08
CA ALA A 69 6.90 15.47 14.56
C ALA A 69 8.02 15.82 15.57
N ARG A 70 8.42 14.85 16.41
CA ARG A 70 9.55 15.01 17.33
C ARG A 70 10.88 15.14 16.57
N ILE A 71 11.12 14.30 15.57
CA ILE A 71 12.31 14.38 14.71
C ILE A 71 12.36 15.73 13.99
N ALA A 72 11.24 16.19 13.42
CA ALA A 72 11.17 17.46 12.72
C ALA A 72 11.45 18.65 13.65
N LYS A 73 10.98 18.60 14.90
CA LYS A 73 11.29 19.59 15.93
C LYS A 73 12.78 19.56 16.30
N LEU A 74 13.34 18.38 16.58
CA LEU A 74 14.77 18.24 16.88
C LEU A 74 15.65 18.76 15.74
N ARG A 75 15.29 18.49 14.48
CA ARG A 75 16.04 19.01 13.33
C ARG A 75 16.03 20.53 13.24
N LYS A 76 14.95 21.17 13.72
CA LYS A 76 14.85 22.63 13.79
C LYS A 76 15.67 23.19 14.95
N ASP A 77 15.59 22.57 16.12
CA ASP A 77 16.17 23.09 17.36
C ASP A 77 17.68 22.75 17.46
N HIS A 78 18.10 21.62 16.90
CA HIS A 78 19.46 21.09 16.90
C HIS A 78 19.90 20.62 15.49
N PRO A 79 20.02 21.54 14.51
CA PRO A 79 20.36 21.18 13.14
C PRO A 79 21.73 20.49 13.00
N ASP A 80 22.69 20.83 13.87
CA ASP A 80 24.05 20.26 13.85
C ASP A 80 24.06 18.76 14.23
N SER A 81 23.00 18.28 14.90
CA SER A 81 22.82 16.86 15.23
C SER A 81 22.26 16.02 14.07
N PHE A 82 22.08 16.61 12.89
CA PHE A 82 21.63 15.93 11.69
C PHE A 82 22.72 15.95 10.63
N GLY A 83 23.43 14.84 10.50
CA GLY A 83 24.35 14.59 9.40
C GLY A 83 23.61 14.26 8.09
N ASP A 84 24.38 13.86 7.07
CA ASP A 84 23.83 13.51 5.75
C ASP A 84 22.84 12.35 5.82
N TRP A 85 23.12 11.36 6.68
CA TRP A 85 22.25 10.20 6.84
C TRP A 85 20.95 10.56 7.55
N GLU A 86 21.01 11.27 8.68
CA GLU A 86 19.83 11.67 9.45
C GLU A 86 18.93 12.60 8.63
N ASN A 87 19.52 13.52 7.87
CA ASN A 87 18.78 14.39 6.95
C ASN A 87 18.08 13.59 5.85
N HIS A 88 18.80 12.66 5.22
CA HIS A 88 18.22 11.79 4.20
C HIS A 88 17.10 10.92 4.77
N ALA A 89 17.33 10.30 5.91
CA ALA A 89 16.39 9.44 6.62
C ALA A 89 15.12 10.20 7.00
N THR A 90 15.27 11.44 7.48
CA THR A 90 14.15 12.32 7.82
C THR A 90 13.36 12.73 6.58
N ASP A 91 14.03 13.14 5.51
CA ASP A 91 13.39 13.52 4.25
C ASP A 91 12.61 12.34 3.63
N TRP A 92 13.18 11.14 3.71
CA TRP A 92 12.53 9.90 3.28
C TRP A 92 11.25 9.60 4.07
N ARG A 93 11.22 9.87 5.39
CA ARG A 93 10.08 9.56 6.26
C ARG A 93 8.85 10.42 5.99
N TYR A 94 8.96 11.57 5.31
CA TYR A 94 7.78 12.36 4.91
C TYR A 94 6.75 11.55 4.10
N LYS A 95 7.20 10.69 3.17
CA LYS A 95 6.29 9.82 2.40
C LYS A 95 5.72 8.67 3.22
N TRP A 96 6.43 8.19 4.24
CA TRP A 96 5.91 7.18 5.18
C TRP A 96 4.80 7.77 6.05
N VAL A 97 4.97 9.00 6.54
CA VAL A 97 3.88 9.72 7.24
C VAL A 97 2.65 9.86 6.36
N ALA A 98 2.82 10.17 5.06
CA ALA A 98 1.68 10.23 4.14
C ALA A 98 0.92 8.91 4.05
N ALA A 99 1.63 7.78 4.00
CA ALA A 99 1.03 6.44 3.98
C ALA A 99 0.34 6.11 5.33
N ALA A 100 1.00 6.42 6.45
CA ALA A 100 0.47 6.22 7.79
C ALA A 100 -0.85 6.96 8.01
N LEU A 101 -0.89 8.26 7.70
CA LEU A 101 -2.09 9.08 7.81
C LEU A 101 -3.25 8.55 6.96
N LEU A 102 -2.97 8.12 5.73
CA LEU A 102 -3.98 7.56 4.82
C LEU A 102 -4.59 6.25 5.35
N SER A 103 -3.83 5.48 6.12
CA SER A 103 -4.21 4.17 6.62
C SER A 103 -5.14 4.19 7.86
N VAL A 104 -5.40 5.37 8.41
CA VAL A 104 -6.24 5.56 9.62
C VAL A 104 -7.50 6.34 9.23
N PRO A 105 -8.71 5.77 9.39
CA PRO A 105 -9.95 6.43 8.97
C PRO A 105 -10.33 7.62 9.85
N ASP A 106 -9.79 7.70 11.08
CA ASP A 106 -10.03 8.81 12.02
C ASP A 106 -9.29 10.09 11.62
N VAL A 107 -8.26 9.99 10.78
CA VAL A 107 -7.54 11.14 10.26
C VAL A 107 -8.37 11.77 9.13
N PRO A 108 -8.81 13.03 9.23
CA PRO A 108 -9.60 13.68 8.20
C PRO A 108 -8.85 13.70 6.86
N LEU A 109 -9.55 13.48 5.74
CA LEU A 109 -8.93 13.48 4.41
C LEU A 109 -8.23 14.80 4.08
N GLU A 110 -8.76 15.93 4.56
CA GLU A 110 -8.13 17.24 4.42
C GLU A 110 -6.76 17.33 5.12
N ALA A 111 -6.58 16.64 6.25
CA ALA A 111 -5.28 16.56 6.91
C ALA A 111 -4.29 15.72 6.08
N VAL A 112 -4.75 14.62 5.48
CA VAL A 112 -3.94 13.81 4.55
C VAL A 112 -3.52 14.65 3.33
N ARG A 113 -4.45 15.38 2.71
CA ARG A 113 -4.19 16.27 1.57
C ARG A 113 -3.21 17.39 1.94
N ARG A 114 -3.36 17.99 3.12
CA ARG A 114 -2.42 19.00 3.64
C ARG A 114 -1.02 18.43 3.77
N TRP A 115 -0.87 17.24 4.36
CA TRP A 115 0.43 16.57 4.47
C TRP A 115 1.08 16.30 3.11
N HIS A 116 0.29 15.92 2.09
CA HIS A 116 0.82 15.78 0.73
C HIS A 116 1.34 17.11 0.16
N GLY A 117 0.70 18.23 0.49
CA GLY A 117 1.17 19.58 0.17
C GLY A 117 2.45 19.95 0.91
N GLU A 118 2.57 19.57 2.18
CA GLU A 118 3.78 19.73 2.99
C GLU A 118 4.94 18.91 2.42
N LEU A 119 4.72 17.63 2.10
CA LEU A 119 5.70 16.77 1.41
C LEU A 119 6.19 17.43 0.11
N ARG A 120 5.29 17.96 -0.72
CA ARG A 120 5.66 18.63 -1.97
C ARG A 120 6.51 19.86 -1.71
N SER A 121 6.09 20.71 -0.78
CA SER A 121 6.76 21.97 -0.46
C SER A 121 8.14 21.71 0.14
N HIS A 122 8.24 20.71 1.02
CA HIS A 122 9.49 20.25 1.62
C HIS A 122 10.48 19.77 0.55
N TYR A 123 10.03 18.91 -0.37
CA TYR A 123 10.88 18.38 -1.43
C TYR A 123 11.37 19.49 -2.38
N LEU A 124 10.49 20.40 -2.79
CA LEU A 124 10.87 21.54 -3.61
C LEU A 124 11.89 22.46 -2.90
N ALA A 125 11.67 22.76 -1.62
CA ALA A 125 12.58 23.60 -0.85
C ALA A 125 13.97 22.97 -0.67
N ARG A 126 14.07 21.64 -0.72
CA ARG A 126 15.32 20.89 -0.62
C ARG A 126 15.94 20.53 -1.98
N GLY A 127 15.30 20.91 -3.09
CA GLY A 127 15.76 20.58 -4.45
C GLY A 127 15.57 19.10 -4.82
N HIS A 128 14.70 18.38 -4.12
CA HIS A 128 14.41 16.97 -4.38
C HIS A 128 13.42 16.82 -5.54
N ASP A 129 13.55 15.72 -6.30
CA ASP A 129 12.60 15.38 -7.35
C ASP A 129 11.22 14.99 -6.77
N LEU A 130 10.14 15.29 -7.51
CA LEU A 130 8.76 15.09 -7.07
C LEU A 130 8.16 13.72 -7.41
N GLN A 131 8.92 12.80 -8.01
CA GLN A 131 8.44 11.44 -8.29
C GLN A 131 7.84 10.76 -7.04
N PRO A 132 8.44 10.83 -5.83
CA PRO A 132 7.86 10.18 -4.66
C PRO A 132 6.57 10.85 -4.19
N HIS A 133 6.45 12.18 -4.37
CA HIS A 133 5.20 12.88 -4.14
C HIS A 133 4.11 12.39 -5.10
N HIS A 134 4.42 12.22 -6.39
CA HIS A 134 3.48 11.67 -7.36
C HIS A 134 3.09 10.22 -7.06
N ALA A 135 4.01 9.39 -6.56
CA ALA A 135 3.71 8.05 -6.07
C ALA A 135 2.67 8.11 -4.92
N ARG A 136 2.87 9.00 -3.94
CA ARG A 136 1.90 9.19 -2.85
C ARG A 136 0.55 9.72 -3.35
N GLN A 137 0.53 10.63 -4.33
CA GLN A 137 -0.71 11.08 -4.98
C GLN A 137 -1.46 9.92 -5.63
N TYR A 138 -0.77 9.01 -6.32
CA TYR A 138 -1.38 7.79 -6.85
C TYR A 138 -1.99 6.91 -5.74
N HIS A 139 -1.31 6.73 -4.61
CA HIS A 139 -1.88 5.96 -3.48
C HIS A 139 -3.13 6.59 -2.89
N LEU A 140 -3.15 7.91 -2.75
CA LEU A 140 -4.33 8.66 -2.32
C LEU A 140 -5.48 8.50 -3.32
N ALA A 141 -5.20 8.65 -4.61
CA ALA A 141 -6.17 8.47 -5.69
C ALA A 141 -6.72 7.04 -5.69
N ALA A 142 -5.87 6.01 -5.65
CA ALA A 142 -6.28 4.61 -5.61
C ALA A 142 -7.12 4.26 -4.36
N HIS A 143 -6.87 4.94 -3.23
CA HIS A 143 -7.62 4.74 -1.99
C HIS A 143 -8.99 5.43 -1.99
N THR A 144 -9.09 6.59 -2.62
CA THR A 144 -10.34 7.39 -2.74
C THR A 144 -11.17 7.00 -3.97
N GLY A 145 -10.56 6.34 -4.96
CA GLY A 145 -11.16 6.10 -6.26
C GLY A 145 -11.20 7.33 -7.18
N GLU A 146 -10.69 8.48 -6.74
CA GLU A 146 -10.75 9.74 -7.49
C GLU A 146 -9.48 9.92 -8.34
N GLY A 147 -9.65 10.14 -9.65
CA GLY A 147 -8.52 10.52 -10.53
C GLY A 147 -7.39 9.49 -10.63
N VAL A 148 -7.68 8.19 -10.40
CA VAL A 148 -6.67 7.12 -10.31
C VAL A 148 -5.79 7.04 -11.54
N GLN A 149 -6.39 7.08 -12.74
CA GLN A 149 -5.65 6.96 -14.01
C GLN A 149 -4.69 8.13 -14.19
N ASP A 150 -5.16 9.36 -14.04
CA ASP A 150 -4.34 10.58 -14.17
C ASP A 150 -3.19 10.58 -13.16
N ALA A 151 -3.44 10.17 -11.92
CA ALA A 151 -2.42 10.09 -10.88
C ALA A 151 -1.38 9.01 -11.19
N PHE A 152 -1.83 7.85 -11.70
CA PHE A 152 -0.95 6.78 -12.13
C PHE A 152 -0.05 7.21 -13.28
N GLU A 153 -0.61 7.80 -14.34
CA GLU A 153 0.16 8.27 -15.51
C GLU A 153 1.21 9.30 -15.10
N ARG A 154 0.82 10.29 -14.27
CA ARG A 154 1.75 11.30 -13.75
C ARG A 154 2.90 10.71 -12.96
N TRP A 155 2.69 9.62 -12.24
CA TRP A 155 3.74 8.94 -11.49
C TRP A 155 4.59 8.04 -12.39
N ALA A 156 3.96 7.20 -13.20
CA ALA A 156 4.61 6.19 -14.02
C ALA A 156 5.53 6.78 -15.12
N THR A 157 5.27 8.02 -15.56
CA THR A 157 6.13 8.70 -16.55
C THR A 157 7.27 9.50 -15.91
N ARG A 158 7.46 9.46 -14.59
CA ARG A 158 8.54 10.18 -13.91
C ARG A 158 9.76 9.28 -13.74
N TRP A 159 10.93 9.87 -13.94
CA TRP A 159 12.20 9.21 -13.64
C TRP A 159 12.31 8.93 -12.15
N ARG A 160 12.92 7.79 -11.81
CA ARG A 160 13.25 7.46 -10.44
C ARG A 160 14.34 8.41 -9.94
N SER A 161 14.28 8.72 -8.65
CA SER A 161 15.15 9.67 -7.96
C SER A 161 15.74 9.05 -6.70
N ARG A 162 16.64 9.79 -6.01
CA ARG A 162 17.22 9.39 -4.72
C ARG A 162 16.17 9.07 -3.65
N TYR A 163 14.99 9.68 -3.72
CA TYR A 163 13.91 9.49 -2.75
C TYR A 163 12.77 8.59 -3.26
N SER A 164 12.91 8.02 -4.47
CA SER A 164 11.97 7.02 -4.97
C SER A 164 11.99 5.78 -4.09
N ASP A 165 10.85 5.10 -3.99
CA ASP A 165 10.79 3.83 -3.26
C ASP A 165 11.71 2.79 -3.93
N CYS A 166 11.97 1.70 -3.20
CA CYS A 166 12.73 0.57 -3.74
C CYS A 166 12.12 0.12 -5.07
N HIS A 167 12.93 -0.29 -6.05
CA HIS A 167 12.41 -0.57 -7.40
C HIS A 167 11.35 -1.66 -7.37
N ALA A 168 11.58 -2.71 -6.58
CA ALA A 168 10.63 -3.80 -6.41
C ALA A 168 9.29 -3.32 -5.83
N CYS A 169 9.34 -2.37 -4.88
CA CYS A 169 8.18 -1.74 -4.26
C CYS A 169 7.37 -0.92 -5.27
N GLU A 170 8.03 -0.18 -6.16
CA GLU A 170 7.36 0.57 -7.23
C GLU A 170 6.72 -0.36 -8.27
N LEU A 171 7.43 -1.40 -8.70
CA LEU A 171 6.90 -2.43 -9.60
C LEU A 171 5.68 -3.13 -8.99
N ARG A 172 5.69 -3.40 -7.67
CA ARG A 172 4.52 -3.91 -6.95
C ARG A 172 3.29 -3.02 -7.14
N HIS A 173 3.45 -1.73 -6.92
CA HIS A 173 2.34 -0.79 -6.99
C HIS A 173 1.88 -0.54 -8.43
N GLN A 174 2.79 -0.55 -9.40
CA GLN A 174 2.47 -0.49 -10.83
C GLN A 174 1.71 -1.73 -11.30
N ALA A 175 2.16 -2.93 -10.95
CA ALA A 175 1.44 -4.16 -11.28
C ALA A 175 0.06 -4.19 -10.62
N GLN A 176 -0.05 -3.76 -9.36
CA GLN A 176 -1.33 -3.68 -8.65
C GLN A 176 -2.35 -2.76 -9.36
N HIS A 177 -1.89 -1.68 -10.01
CA HIS A 177 -2.75 -0.84 -10.84
C HIS A 177 -3.45 -1.67 -11.93
N PHE A 178 -2.68 -2.46 -12.68
CA PHE A 178 -3.20 -3.29 -13.76
C PHE A 178 -4.07 -4.46 -13.27
N VAL A 179 -3.75 -5.05 -12.11
CA VAL A 179 -4.66 -6.02 -11.46
C VAL A 179 -6.02 -5.40 -11.17
N THR A 180 -6.05 -4.13 -10.74
CA THR A 180 -7.28 -3.40 -10.44
C THR A 180 -8.09 -3.10 -11.71
N LEU A 181 -7.41 -2.86 -12.83
CA LEU A 181 -8.03 -2.71 -14.16
C LEU A 181 -8.45 -4.05 -14.80
N GLY A 182 -8.08 -5.19 -14.20
CA GLY A 182 -8.35 -6.53 -14.73
C GLY A 182 -7.34 -7.02 -15.78
N ASP A 183 -6.24 -6.29 -16.00
CA ASP A 183 -5.17 -6.66 -16.92
C ASP A 183 -4.09 -7.48 -16.20
N ASP A 184 -4.43 -8.74 -15.90
CA ASP A 184 -3.57 -9.65 -15.14
C ASP A 184 -2.26 -9.98 -15.84
N GLU A 185 -2.29 -10.15 -17.16
CA GLU A 185 -1.09 -10.49 -17.93
C GLU A 185 -0.07 -9.35 -17.88
N ARG A 186 -0.52 -8.10 -18.04
CA ARG A 186 0.37 -6.95 -17.88
C ARG A 186 0.91 -6.81 -16.47
N ALA A 187 0.10 -7.07 -15.45
CA ALA A 187 0.56 -7.05 -14.06
C ALA A 187 1.66 -8.10 -13.81
N LEU A 188 1.48 -9.32 -14.31
CA LEU A 188 2.46 -10.40 -14.20
C LEU A 188 3.76 -10.10 -14.93
N GLU A 189 3.68 -9.47 -16.11
CA GLU A 189 4.87 -9.00 -16.85
C GLU A 189 5.66 -7.93 -16.08
N ILE A 190 4.97 -6.95 -15.46
CA ILE A 190 5.61 -5.92 -14.62
C ILE A 190 6.29 -6.54 -13.40
N TRP A 191 5.71 -7.60 -12.82
CA TRP A 191 6.31 -8.31 -11.69
C TRP A 191 7.47 -9.23 -12.05
N ARG A 192 7.75 -9.50 -13.33
CA ARG A 192 8.82 -10.43 -13.74
C ARG A 192 10.17 -10.12 -13.09
N PRO A 193 10.69 -8.88 -13.05
CA PRO A 193 11.97 -8.58 -12.40
C PRO A 193 11.97 -8.83 -10.88
N VAL A 194 10.80 -8.76 -10.24
CA VAL A 194 10.65 -9.06 -8.81
C VAL A 194 10.64 -10.57 -8.58
N PHE A 195 9.93 -11.32 -9.42
CA PHE A 195 9.85 -12.78 -9.29
C PHE A 195 11.14 -13.50 -9.68
N SER A 196 11.92 -12.94 -10.62
CA SER A 196 13.24 -13.44 -11.00
C SER A 196 14.34 -13.10 -9.98
N GLY A 197 14.06 -12.20 -9.03
CA GLY A 197 15.04 -11.72 -8.06
C GLY A 197 15.97 -10.63 -8.59
N GLU A 198 15.78 -10.15 -9.83
CA GLU A 198 16.52 -9.00 -10.38
C GLU A 198 16.29 -7.72 -9.54
N ARG A 199 15.11 -7.61 -8.92
CA ARG A 199 14.73 -6.54 -7.99
C ARG A 199 14.15 -7.17 -6.72
N SER A 200 14.71 -6.82 -5.57
CA SER A 200 14.27 -7.33 -4.26
C SER A 200 14.43 -6.28 -3.17
N CYS A 201 13.79 -6.52 -2.02
CA CYS A 201 14.00 -5.83 -0.76
C CYS A 201 13.63 -6.78 0.39
N SER A 202 13.56 -6.30 1.63
CA SER A 202 13.16 -7.10 2.80
C SER A 202 11.75 -7.71 2.68
N GLU A 203 10.86 -7.06 1.92
CA GLU A 203 9.48 -7.50 1.71
C GLU A 203 9.25 -8.21 0.36
N GLU A 204 10.01 -7.84 -0.68
CA GLU A 204 9.84 -8.33 -2.04
C GLU A 204 10.77 -9.51 -2.31
N PRO A 205 10.26 -10.65 -2.83
CA PRO A 205 9.06 -10.76 -3.67
C PRO A 205 7.78 -11.19 -2.94
N HIS A 206 7.80 -11.33 -1.61
CA HIS A 206 6.73 -11.99 -0.87
C HIS A 206 5.41 -11.23 -0.93
N VAL A 207 5.45 -9.90 -0.80
CA VAL A 207 4.25 -9.06 -0.91
C VAL A 207 3.69 -9.08 -2.33
N SER A 208 4.54 -8.96 -3.37
CA SER A 208 4.10 -9.10 -4.77
C SER A 208 3.51 -10.48 -5.06
N ARG A 209 4.08 -11.55 -4.52
CA ARG A 209 3.54 -12.92 -4.67
C ARG A 209 2.17 -13.07 -4.03
N ALA A 210 1.93 -12.47 -2.87
CA ALA A 210 0.61 -12.46 -2.24
C ALA A 210 -0.44 -11.72 -3.10
N LEU A 211 -0.05 -10.62 -3.76
CA LEU A 211 -0.92 -9.87 -4.67
C LEU A 211 -1.16 -10.59 -6.00
N ALA A 212 -0.21 -11.40 -6.46
CA ALA A 212 -0.28 -12.14 -7.71
C ALA A 212 -1.09 -13.44 -7.64
N LEU A 213 -1.49 -13.91 -6.45
CA LEU A 213 -2.22 -15.17 -6.27
C LEU A 213 -3.43 -15.32 -7.21
N LEU A 214 -4.32 -14.31 -7.23
CA LEU A 214 -5.50 -14.37 -8.08
C LEU A 214 -5.21 -14.08 -9.55
N PRO A 215 -4.36 -13.10 -9.93
CA PRO A 215 -3.89 -12.97 -11.31
C PRO A 215 -3.36 -14.29 -11.89
N LEU A 216 -2.50 -15.00 -11.15
CA LEU A 216 -1.96 -16.30 -11.57
C LEU A 216 -3.05 -17.36 -11.77
N LEU A 217 -4.06 -17.42 -10.89
CA LEU A 217 -5.19 -18.32 -11.07
C LEU A 217 -6.05 -17.97 -12.29
N ARG A 218 -6.30 -16.67 -12.52
CA ARG A 218 -7.14 -16.20 -13.64
C ARG A 218 -6.48 -16.46 -15.00
N THR A 219 -5.15 -16.36 -15.07
CA THR A 219 -4.35 -16.68 -16.28
C THR A 219 -3.99 -18.17 -16.41
N GLY A 220 -4.47 -19.03 -15.50
CA GLY A 220 -4.28 -20.48 -15.56
C GLY A 220 -2.92 -20.99 -15.07
N ARG A 221 -2.09 -20.12 -14.47
CA ARG A 221 -0.76 -20.43 -13.91
C ARG A 221 -0.88 -20.99 -12.49
N THR A 222 -1.59 -22.10 -12.34
CA THR A 222 -1.98 -22.65 -11.02
C THR A 222 -0.78 -23.10 -10.17
N GLU A 223 0.24 -23.69 -10.80
CA GLU A 223 1.47 -24.11 -10.08
C GLU A 223 2.27 -22.92 -9.56
N GLU A 224 2.35 -21.84 -10.35
CA GLU A 224 2.96 -20.58 -9.89
C GLU A 224 2.17 -19.97 -8.75
N ALA A 225 0.82 -19.98 -8.82
CA ALA A 225 -0.04 -19.51 -7.74
C ALA A 225 0.18 -20.29 -6.44
N ARG A 226 0.31 -21.63 -6.55
CA ARG A 226 0.63 -22.50 -5.42
C ARG A 226 1.99 -22.18 -4.82
N SER A 227 3.03 -22.04 -5.65
CA SER A 227 4.38 -21.68 -5.21
C SER A 227 4.40 -20.31 -4.51
N ALA A 228 3.70 -19.33 -5.09
CA ALA A 228 3.52 -18.01 -4.50
C ALA A 228 2.80 -18.06 -3.14
N HIS A 229 1.76 -18.90 -3.01
CA HIS A 229 1.07 -19.11 -1.73
C HIS A 229 2.00 -19.69 -0.67
N LEU A 230 2.73 -20.77 -0.98
CA LEU A 230 3.60 -21.45 -0.01
C LEU A 230 4.77 -20.58 0.44
N THR A 231 5.44 -19.91 -0.50
CA THR A 231 6.61 -19.07 -0.20
C THR A 231 6.20 -17.72 0.39
N GLY A 232 5.10 -17.13 -0.07
CA GLY A 232 4.56 -15.88 0.46
C GLY A 232 4.05 -16.05 1.89
N TYR A 233 3.29 -17.10 2.18
CA TYR A 233 2.76 -17.32 3.53
C TYR A 233 3.88 -17.61 4.54
N ARG A 234 4.91 -18.38 4.14
CA ARG A 234 6.05 -18.65 5.01
C ARG A 234 6.74 -17.36 5.47
N TRP A 235 6.82 -16.36 4.60
CA TRP A 235 7.29 -15.03 4.96
C TRP A 235 6.25 -14.25 5.77
N ALA A 236 4.95 -14.32 5.46
CA ALA A 236 3.95 -13.56 6.21
C ALA A 236 3.74 -14.07 7.65
N ARG A 237 3.95 -15.37 7.90
CA ARG A 237 3.67 -16.03 9.18
C ARG A 237 4.42 -15.37 10.34
N GLY A 238 3.66 -15.01 11.39
CA GLY A 238 4.18 -14.40 12.62
C GLY A 238 4.57 -12.92 12.50
N ARG A 239 4.41 -12.31 11.31
CA ARG A 239 4.69 -10.88 11.09
C ARG A 239 3.39 -10.08 11.16
N SER A 240 3.24 -9.25 12.19
CA SER A 240 2.06 -8.38 12.37
C SER A 240 1.86 -7.40 11.21
N GLY A 241 2.95 -6.84 10.68
CA GLY A 241 2.93 -5.97 9.50
C GLY A 241 2.39 -6.66 8.23
N ALA A 242 2.37 -8.01 8.19
CA ALA A 242 1.93 -8.77 7.03
C ALA A 242 0.41 -9.09 7.02
N ALA A 243 -0.40 -8.46 7.87
CA ALA A 243 -1.84 -8.72 7.98
C ALA A 243 -2.59 -8.69 6.63
N ARG A 244 -2.24 -7.74 5.74
CA ARG A 244 -2.80 -7.68 4.39
C ARG A 244 -2.43 -8.90 3.55
N ALA A 245 -1.17 -9.34 3.60
CA ALA A 245 -0.71 -10.52 2.87
C ALA A 245 -1.38 -11.80 3.38
N ILE A 246 -1.56 -11.93 4.71
CA ILE A 246 -2.30 -13.02 5.33
C ILE A 246 -3.75 -13.05 4.83
N GLY A 247 -4.42 -11.89 4.79
CA GLY A 247 -5.76 -11.77 4.21
C GLY A 247 -5.85 -12.23 2.76
N LEU A 248 -4.82 -11.98 1.94
CA LEU A 248 -4.77 -12.45 0.54
C LEU A 248 -4.57 -13.97 0.46
N HIS A 249 -3.77 -14.57 1.35
CA HIS A 249 -3.61 -16.03 1.41
C HIS A 249 -4.89 -16.74 1.88
N LEU A 250 -5.61 -16.17 2.85
CA LEU A 250 -6.93 -16.68 3.28
C LEU A 250 -7.95 -16.63 2.13
N GLU A 251 -7.99 -15.52 1.41
CA GLU A 251 -8.83 -15.36 0.21
C GLU A 251 -8.46 -16.40 -0.87
N PHE A 252 -7.16 -16.63 -1.12
CA PHE A 252 -6.72 -17.67 -2.04
C PHE A 252 -7.20 -19.06 -1.62
N CYS A 253 -7.07 -19.43 -0.34
CA CYS A 253 -7.57 -20.70 0.19
C CYS A 253 -9.09 -20.85 -0.01
N ALA A 254 -9.86 -19.81 0.29
CA ALA A 254 -11.30 -19.79 0.12
C ALA A 254 -11.72 -19.98 -1.35
N LEU A 255 -11.01 -19.36 -2.28
CA LEU A 255 -11.34 -19.41 -3.71
C LEU A 255 -10.86 -20.68 -4.39
N THR A 256 -9.91 -21.41 -3.81
CA THR A 256 -9.32 -22.63 -4.39
C THR A 256 -9.81 -23.93 -3.75
N ARG A 257 -10.83 -23.87 -2.87
CA ARG A 257 -11.34 -25.02 -2.09
C ARG A 257 -10.27 -25.64 -1.18
N ASN A 258 -9.42 -24.80 -0.62
CA ASN A 258 -8.40 -25.19 0.37
C ASN A 258 -8.75 -24.62 1.75
N GLU A 259 -10.02 -24.72 2.13
CA GLU A 259 -10.53 -24.21 3.41
C GLU A 259 -9.80 -24.79 4.63
N PRO A 260 -9.42 -26.09 4.70
CA PRO A 260 -8.63 -26.62 5.81
C PRO A 260 -7.30 -25.88 5.99
N ARG A 261 -6.59 -25.62 4.90
CA ARG A 261 -5.35 -24.83 4.93
C ARG A 261 -5.61 -23.38 5.34
N GLY A 262 -6.74 -22.81 4.89
CA GLY A 262 -7.17 -21.49 5.32
C GLY A 262 -7.40 -21.41 6.84
N LEU A 263 -8.01 -22.44 7.45
CA LEU A 263 -8.25 -22.52 8.89
C LEU A 263 -6.95 -22.67 9.69
N GLU A 264 -5.97 -23.41 9.19
CA GLU A 264 -4.62 -23.46 9.79
C GLU A 264 -3.99 -22.06 9.82
N ILE A 265 -4.02 -21.36 8.68
CA ILE A 265 -3.48 -19.99 8.58
C ILE A 265 -4.24 -19.05 9.53
N LEU A 266 -5.56 -19.15 9.62
CA LEU A 266 -6.36 -18.32 10.52
C LEU A 266 -5.96 -18.57 11.99
N ALA A 267 -5.78 -19.83 12.38
CA ALA A 267 -5.38 -20.21 13.72
C ALA A 267 -3.97 -19.73 14.09
N GLU A 268 -3.02 -19.86 13.17
CA GLU A 268 -1.63 -19.41 13.36
C GLU A 268 -1.51 -17.87 13.50
N ASN A 269 -2.51 -17.10 13.06
CA ASN A 269 -2.48 -15.63 13.05
C ASN A 269 -3.64 -15.00 13.84
N ARG A 270 -4.15 -15.72 14.85
CA ARG A 270 -5.30 -15.26 15.68
C ARG A 270 -5.01 -13.97 16.47
N ASP A 271 -3.74 -13.66 16.70
CA ASP A 271 -3.30 -12.45 17.37
C ASP A 271 -3.62 -11.18 16.57
N LEU A 272 -3.79 -11.30 15.25
CA LEU A 272 -4.24 -10.20 14.41
C LEU A 272 -5.66 -9.72 14.75
N PHE A 273 -6.48 -10.53 15.43
CA PHE A 273 -7.81 -10.11 15.86
C PHE A 273 -7.78 -9.06 16.97
N ASP A 274 -6.89 -9.21 17.95
CA ASP A 274 -6.80 -8.32 19.12
C ASP A 274 -5.91 -7.11 18.85
N ARG A 275 -5.00 -7.21 17.89
CA ARG A 275 -4.07 -6.13 17.58
C ARG A 275 -4.79 -4.97 16.90
N HIS A 276 -4.88 -3.86 17.62
CA HIS A 276 -5.34 -2.56 17.12
C HIS A 276 -4.25 -1.83 16.32
N GLY A 277 -3.60 -2.53 15.40
CA GLY A 277 -2.57 -1.96 14.54
C GLY A 277 -3.15 -1.09 13.42
N ASN A 278 -2.50 -1.13 12.26
CA ASN A 278 -2.93 -0.43 11.04
C ASN A 278 -4.39 -0.79 10.64
N PRO A 279 -5.33 0.17 10.68
CA PRO A 279 -6.74 -0.11 10.38
C PRO A 279 -6.99 -0.59 8.95
N LEU A 280 -6.26 -0.06 7.96
CA LEU A 280 -6.42 -0.49 6.57
C LEU A 280 -5.93 -1.93 6.36
N SER A 281 -4.77 -2.29 6.91
CA SER A 281 -4.27 -3.68 6.86
C SER A 281 -5.18 -4.65 7.61
N ARG A 282 -5.75 -4.22 8.74
CA ARG A 282 -6.80 -4.98 9.46
C ARG A 282 -7.99 -5.25 8.55
N LEU A 283 -8.52 -4.24 7.86
CA LEU A 283 -9.64 -4.41 6.94
C LEU A 283 -9.34 -5.47 5.87
N HIS A 284 -8.12 -5.48 5.33
CA HIS A 284 -7.70 -6.49 4.35
C HIS A 284 -7.67 -7.91 4.92
N PHE A 285 -7.17 -8.08 6.16
CA PHE A 285 -7.19 -9.35 6.88
C PHE A 285 -8.61 -9.83 7.14
N LEU A 286 -9.46 -8.98 7.74
CA LEU A 286 -10.86 -9.28 8.04
C LEU A 286 -11.63 -9.71 6.78
N THR A 287 -11.39 -9.03 5.65
CA THR A 287 -12.02 -9.39 4.37
C THR A 287 -11.66 -10.80 3.91
N GLY A 288 -10.38 -11.18 4.01
CA GLY A 288 -9.92 -12.52 3.61
C GLY A 288 -10.44 -13.61 4.54
N ALA A 289 -10.39 -13.38 5.85
CA ALA A 289 -10.93 -14.28 6.86
C ALA A 289 -12.46 -14.45 6.71
N GLN A 290 -13.20 -13.36 6.50
CA GLN A 290 -14.64 -13.42 6.28
C GLN A 290 -14.98 -14.24 5.03
N LEU A 291 -14.25 -14.06 3.92
CA LEU A 291 -14.47 -14.84 2.71
C LEU A 291 -14.22 -16.34 2.96
N LEU A 292 -13.16 -16.70 3.68
CA LEU A 292 -12.91 -18.10 4.06
C LEU A 292 -14.08 -18.69 4.85
N LEU A 293 -14.54 -17.98 5.88
CA LEU A 293 -15.63 -18.44 6.74
C LEU A 293 -16.96 -18.50 5.99
N SER A 294 -17.20 -17.58 5.04
CA SER A 294 -18.41 -17.63 4.22
C SER A 294 -18.46 -18.90 3.38
N ARG A 295 -17.32 -19.38 2.86
CA ARG A 295 -17.26 -20.64 2.11
C ARG A 295 -17.56 -21.86 2.96
N LEU A 296 -17.10 -21.88 4.22
CA LEU A 296 -17.48 -22.93 5.16
C LEU A 296 -18.98 -22.93 5.46
N VAL A 297 -19.57 -21.75 5.70
CA VAL A 297 -21.02 -21.63 5.95
C VAL A 297 -21.83 -22.08 4.74
N GLU A 298 -21.44 -21.67 3.53
CA GLU A 298 -22.09 -22.09 2.27
C GLU A 298 -22.05 -23.61 2.06
N ASP A 299 -20.97 -24.28 2.47
CA ASP A 299 -20.81 -25.74 2.38
C ASP A 299 -21.49 -26.49 3.55
N GLY A 300 -22.20 -25.79 4.45
CA GLY A 300 -22.89 -26.39 5.59
C GLY A 300 -22.00 -26.67 6.80
N HIS A 301 -20.79 -26.12 6.85
CA HIS A 301 -19.83 -26.24 7.95
C HIS A 301 -19.88 -25.07 8.94
N GLY A 302 -21.06 -24.45 9.09
CA GLY A 302 -21.25 -23.27 9.95
C GLY A 302 -20.96 -23.50 11.43
N ASP A 303 -21.18 -24.72 11.93
CA ASP A 303 -21.00 -25.08 13.34
C ASP A 303 -19.58 -25.52 13.70
N VAL A 304 -18.68 -25.62 12.72
CA VAL A 304 -17.28 -26.01 12.96
C VAL A 304 -16.61 -24.98 13.86
N PRO A 305 -15.98 -25.41 14.98
CA PRO A 305 -15.18 -24.52 15.81
C PRO A 305 -13.99 -23.95 15.02
N VAL A 306 -13.79 -22.65 15.09
CA VAL A 306 -12.70 -21.95 14.41
C VAL A 306 -11.92 -21.08 15.39
N ALA A 307 -10.65 -20.84 15.07
CA ALA A 307 -9.81 -19.91 15.82
C ALA A 307 -10.23 -18.47 15.52
N GLY A 308 -10.89 -17.83 16.49
CA GLY A 308 -11.20 -16.40 16.49
C GLY A 308 -10.32 -15.62 17.46
N PRO A 309 -10.74 -14.39 17.81
CA PRO A 309 -10.12 -13.61 18.88
C PRO A 309 -9.87 -14.47 20.14
N PRO A 310 -8.72 -14.32 20.83
CA PRO A 310 -8.47 -14.87 22.15
C PRO A 310 -9.64 -14.72 23.13
N GLY A 311 -9.83 -15.74 23.99
CA GLY A 311 -10.77 -15.67 25.12
C GLY A 311 -12.11 -16.39 24.94
N ALA A 312 -12.56 -16.71 23.72
CA ALA A 312 -13.80 -17.48 23.55
C ALA A 312 -13.80 -18.38 22.31
N HIS A 313 -14.50 -19.51 22.40
CA HIS A 313 -14.78 -20.36 21.25
C HIS A 313 -15.81 -19.69 20.34
N ARG A 314 -15.61 -19.85 19.02
CA ARG A 314 -16.52 -19.38 17.97
C ARG A 314 -16.73 -20.50 16.96
N THR A 315 -17.96 -20.59 16.46
CA THR A 315 -18.25 -21.36 15.25
C THR A 315 -17.92 -20.54 14.01
N ALA A 316 -17.74 -21.19 12.86
CA ALA A 316 -17.50 -20.51 11.60
C ALA A 316 -18.60 -19.48 11.27
N ALA A 317 -19.86 -19.83 11.52
CA ALA A 317 -21.01 -18.94 11.31
C ALA A 317 -20.99 -17.73 12.25
N ALA A 318 -20.70 -17.94 13.54
CA ALA A 318 -20.63 -16.85 14.51
C ALA A 318 -19.49 -15.87 14.17
N LEU A 319 -18.28 -16.38 13.91
CA LEU A 319 -17.15 -15.54 13.54
C LEU A 319 -17.40 -14.82 12.22
N HIS A 320 -17.98 -15.49 11.21
CA HIS A 320 -18.36 -14.84 9.95
C HIS A 320 -19.29 -13.63 10.17
N ALA A 321 -20.29 -13.75 11.04
CA ALA A 321 -21.22 -12.66 11.35
C ALA A 321 -20.54 -11.50 12.08
N GLU A 322 -19.62 -11.79 13.01
CA GLU A 322 -18.79 -10.80 13.69
C GLU A 322 -17.88 -10.04 12.69
N LEU A 323 -17.15 -10.77 11.84
CA LEU A 323 -16.21 -10.17 10.87
C LEU A 323 -16.95 -9.34 9.81
N ARG A 324 -18.15 -9.77 9.42
CA ARG A 324 -19.02 -8.97 8.55
C ARG A 324 -19.33 -7.63 9.19
N THR A 325 -19.82 -7.64 10.42
CA THR A 325 -20.21 -6.43 11.16
C THR A 325 -19.02 -5.48 11.34
N GLU A 326 -17.89 -6.01 11.81
CA GLU A 326 -16.67 -5.22 12.03
C GLU A 326 -16.08 -4.69 10.72
N GLY A 327 -15.96 -5.54 9.72
CA GLY A 327 -15.40 -5.17 8.41
C GLY A 327 -16.26 -4.15 7.67
N ASP A 328 -17.59 -4.27 7.76
CA ASP A 328 -18.53 -3.30 7.18
C ASP A 328 -18.40 -1.94 7.89
N ALA A 329 -18.38 -1.93 9.23
CA ALA A 329 -18.23 -0.71 10.02
C ALA A 329 -16.88 -0.02 9.75
N LEU A 330 -15.79 -0.78 9.64
CA LEU A 330 -14.46 -0.24 9.35
C LEU A 330 -14.35 0.33 7.94
N ALA A 331 -14.89 -0.36 6.93
CA ALA A 331 -14.95 0.15 5.56
C ALA A 331 -15.80 1.44 5.49
N ALA A 332 -16.95 1.47 6.17
CA ALA A 332 -17.84 2.63 6.21
C ALA A 332 -17.16 3.86 6.81
N ARG A 333 -16.28 3.71 7.81
CA ARG A 333 -15.49 4.82 8.37
C ARG A 333 -14.52 5.41 7.33
N PHE A 334 -13.83 4.56 6.56
CA PHE A 334 -12.97 5.04 5.47
C PHE A 334 -13.77 5.74 4.36
N ASP A 335 -14.91 5.18 3.97
CA ASP A 335 -15.78 5.74 2.93
C ASP A 335 -16.35 7.09 3.38
N ALA A 336 -16.82 7.19 4.63
CA ALA A 336 -17.29 8.44 5.22
C ALA A 336 -16.19 9.50 5.27
N ARG A 337 -14.96 9.13 5.69
CA ARG A 337 -13.80 10.03 5.66
C ARG A 337 -13.43 10.45 4.23
N ASN A 338 -13.61 9.57 3.25
CA ASN A 338 -13.30 9.88 1.84
C ASN A 338 -14.36 10.73 1.14
N GLY A 339 -15.63 10.61 1.54
CA GLY A 339 -16.75 11.08 0.73
C GLY A 339 -17.04 10.21 -0.50
N THR A 340 -16.49 8.99 -0.56
CA THR A 340 -16.61 8.04 -1.69
C THR A 340 -16.86 6.63 -1.16
N ALA A 341 -17.48 5.75 -1.94
CA ALA A 341 -17.69 4.34 -1.56
C ALA A 341 -16.50 3.41 -1.90
N ALA A 342 -15.35 3.94 -2.33
CA ALA A 342 -14.28 3.16 -2.95
C ALA A 342 -13.72 2.02 -2.08
N VAL A 343 -13.58 2.22 -0.77
CA VAL A 343 -13.04 1.20 0.14
C VAL A 343 -14.09 0.10 0.36
N GLY A 344 -15.35 0.49 0.59
CA GLY A 344 -16.47 -0.43 0.70
C GLY A 344 -16.71 -1.24 -0.58
N ASP A 345 -16.65 -0.61 -1.75
CA ASP A 345 -16.79 -1.26 -3.06
C ASP A 345 -15.67 -2.25 -3.31
N ALA A 346 -14.42 -1.88 -3.04
CA ALA A 346 -13.29 -2.80 -3.16
C ALA A 346 -13.44 -4.02 -2.25
N ARG A 347 -13.93 -3.84 -1.01
CA ARG A 347 -14.21 -4.95 -0.10
C ARG A 347 -15.36 -5.82 -0.59
N ARG A 348 -16.49 -5.23 -1.00
CA ARG A 348 -17.64 -5.96 -1.56
C ARG A 348 -17.24 -6.77 -2.79
N ALA A 349 -16.45 -6.19 -3.69
CA ALA A 349 -15.95 -6.87 -4.88
C ALA A 349 -15.09 -8.10 -4.54
N ARG A 350 -14.27 -8.05 -3.48
CA ARG A 350 -13.51 -9.21 -2.99
C ARG A 350 -14.42 -10.28 -2.40
N LEU A 351 -15.39 -9.91 -1.56
CA LEU A 351 -16.32 -10.86 -0.93
C LEU A 351 -17.25 -11.53 -1.95
N ALA A 352 -17.61 -10.84 -3.03
CA ALA A 352 -18.45 -11.36 -4.10
C ALA A 352 -17.72 -12.34 -5.04
N ARG A 353 -16.40 -12.53 -4.90
CA ARG A 353 -15.64 -13.46 -5.75
C ARG A 353 -16.14 -14.89 -5.58
N THR A 354 -16.41 -15.55 -6.69
CA THR A 354 -16.82 -16.95 -6.72
C THR A 354 -15.60 -17.86 -6.71
N ARG A 355 -15.75 -19.07 -6.16
CA ARG A 355 -14.70 -20.09 -6.20
C ARG A 355 -14.17 -20.29 -7.61
N TRP A 356 -12.86 -20.42 -7.71
CA TRP A 356 -12.17 -20.71 -8.95
C TRP A 356 -12.57 -22.10 -9.46
N SER A 357 -12.69 -22.21 -10.78
CA SER A 357 -12.96 -23.46 -11.48
C SER A 357 -12.05 -23.54 -12.70
N PRO A 358 -11.35 -24.67 -12.94
CA PRO A 358 -10.52 -24.86 -14.13
C PRO A 358 -11.26 -24.59 -15.45
N SER A 359 -12.58 -24.81 -15.48
CA SER A 359 -13.41 -24.57 -16.67
C SER A 359 -13.57 -23.08 -17.02
N ARG A 360 -13.45 -22.17 -16.04
CA ARG A 360 -13.63 -20.72 -16.24
C ARG A 360 -12.40 -20.03 -16.84
N CYS A 361 -11.19 -20.56 -16.63
CA CYS A 361 -9.96 -20.01 -17.23
C CYS A 361 -10.01 -20.01 -18.76
N ARG A 362 -10.65 -21.01 -19.36
CA ARG A 362 -10.83 -21.09 -20.82
C ARG A 362 -11.74 -19.99 -21.39
N SER A 363 -12.66 -19.46 -20.58
CA SER A 363 -13.63 -18.44 -21.00
C SER A 363 -13.13 -17.00 -20.80
N ALA A 364 -12.15 -16.80 -19.91
CA ALA A 364 -11.62 -15.47 -19.57
C ALA A 364 -10.54 -14.96 -20.55
N CYS A 365 -10.01 -15.81 -21.43
CA CYS A 365 -9.12 -15.42 -22.53
C CYS A 365 -9.86 -14.82 -23.75
N ALA A 366 -11.05 -14.24 -23.57
CA ALA A 366 -11.67 -13.48 -24.65
C ALA A 366 -10.88 -12.17 -24.83
N PRO A 367 -10.43 -11.85 -26.07
CA PRO A 367 -9.75 -10.58 -26.32
C PRO A 367 -10.69 -9.42 -25.94
N PRO A 368 -10.14 -8.27 -25.51
CA PRO A 368 -10.96 -7.10 -25.21
C PRO A 368 -11.82 -6.76 -26.43
N PRO A 369 -13.08 -6.30 -26.24
CA PRO A 369 -13.90 -5.85 -27.35
C PRO A 369 -13.14 -4.76 -28.12
N PRO A 370 -13.18 -4.78 -29.47
CA PRO A 370 -12.44 -3.82 -30.27
C PRO A 370 -12.83 -2.40 -29.85
N PRO A 371 -11.87 -1.46 -29.81
CA PRO A 371 -12.17 -0.08 -29.46
C PRO A 371 -13.28 0.43 -30.35
N ARG A 372 -14.32 1.03 -29.74
CA ARG A 372 -15.41 1.66 -30.50
C ARG A 372 -14.77 2.60 -31.54
N PRO A 373 -15.19 2.54 -32.81
CA PRO A 373 -14.62 3.39 -33.85
C PRO A 373 -14.72 4.84 -33.39
N ARG A 374 -13.57 5.51 -33.28
CA ARG A 374 -13.52 6.95 -33.03
C ARG A 374 -14.37 7.60 -34.10
N ARG A 375 -15.35 8.40 -33.68
CA ARG A 375 -16.05 9.31 -34.60
C ARG A 375 -14.97 10.08 -35.38
N PRO A 376 -15.09 10.18 -36.71
CA PRO A 376 -14.12 10.95 -37.49
C PRO A 376 -14.06 12.38 -36.93
N PRO A 377 -12.86 12.98 -36.85
CA PRO A 377 -12.72 14.36 -36.41
C PRO A 377 -13.60 15.23 -37.32
N ARG A 378 -14.38 16.12 -36.71
CA ARG A 378 -15.10 17.16 -37.45
C ARG A 378 -14.07 17.94 -38.27
N PRO A 379 -14.30 18.21 -39.57
CA PRO A 379 -13.38 18.98 -40.37
C PRO A 379 -13.20 20.37 -39.75
N SER A 380 -11.94 20.78 -39.59
CA SER A 380 -11.56 22.12 -39.16
C SER A 380 -12.19 23.17 -40.10
N PRO A 381 -12.68 24.30 -39.57
CA PRO A 381 -13.19 25.37 -40.42
C PRO A 381 -12.05 25.90 -41.29
N THR A 382 -12.31 25.90 -42.60
CA THR A 382 -11.41 26.41 -43.65
C THR A 382 -11.14 27.90 -43.41
N PRO A 383 -9.88 28.38 -43.53
CA PRO A 383 -9.61 29.80 -43.45
C PRO A 383 -10.26 30.51 -44.63
N ARG A 384 -11.09 31.53 -44.34
CA ARG A 384 -11.69 32.42 -45.34
C ARG A 384 -10.58 33.06 -46.17
N ARG A 385 -10.63 32.85 -47.48
CA ARG A 385 -9.84 33.57 -48.48
C ARG A 385 -10.17 35.07 -48.41
N SER A 386 -9.15 35.91 -48.32
CA SER A 386 -9.26 37.36 -48.54
C SER A 386 -9.70 37.65 -49.98
N PRO A 387 -10.52 38.69 -50.21
CA PRO A 387 -11.03 39.03 -51.55
C PRO A 387 -9.94 39.67 -52.44
N PRO A 388 -10.09 39.61 -53.78
CA PRO A 388 -9.07 40.04 -54.73
C PRO A 388 -8.97 41.58 -54.83
N THR A 389 -7.74 42.07 -54.90
CA THR A 389 -7.38 43.45 -55.22
C THR A 389 -7.60 43.74 -56.71
N TRP A 390 -8.37 44.79 -57.01
CA TRP A 390 -8.55 45.33 -58.36
C TRP A 390 -7.43 46.33 -58.71
N PRO A 391 -6.97 46.40 -59.97
CA PRO A 391 -5.92 47.32 -60.37
C PRO A 391 -6.44 48.67 -60.93
N ASN A 392 -5.53 49.64 -60.84
CA ASN A 392 -5.43 50.92 -61.55
C ASN A 392 -6.31 52.10 -61.12
N SER A 393 -5.64 53.18 -60.69
CA SER A 393 -5.66 54.46 -61.41
C SER A 393 -4.50 55.34 -60.93
N SER A 394 -3.47 55.49 -61.78
CA SER A 394 -2.63 56.69 -61.79
C SER A 394 -3.23 57.68 -62.79
N PRO A 395 -3.30 58.97 -62.46
CA PRO A 395 -2.48 59.97 -63.17
C PRO A 395 -2.00 61.04 -62.16
N ARG A 396 -1.01 61.90 -62.35
CA ARG A 396 0.03 62.27 -63.33
C ARG A 396 0.90 63.36 -62.60
N PRO A 397 1.96 63.93 -63.21
CA PRO A 397 3.07 64.59 -62.51
C PRO A 397 3.05 66.15 -62.56
N ALA A 398 4.13 66.72 -62.01
CA ALA A 398 4.61 68.13 -62.00
C ALA A 398 3.99 69.00 -60.88
N SER A 399 4.75 69.77 -60.10
CA SER A 399 6.05 70.43 -60.35
C SER A 399 6.98 70.39 -59.15
#